data_AF-H3RKG0-F1
#
_entry.id   AF-H3RKG0-F1
#
_cell.length_a   1.000
_cell.length_b   1.000
_cell.length_c   1.000
_cell.angle_alpha   90.00
_cell.angle_beta   90.00
_cell.angle_gamma   90.00
#
_symmetry.space_group_name_H-M   'P 1'
#
loop_
_entity.id
_entity.type
_entity.pdbx_description
1 polymer ?
#
loop_
_entity_poly.entity_id
_entity_poly.type
_entity_poly.pdbx_seq_one_letter_code
_entity_poly.pdbx_strand_id
1 'polypeptide(L)'
;MRNGFNGLATKVQTTLKDDPMSGHVFIFPGRSGSQIIRLWSASDGLCLLAKRLERGRFAWPSVRDGADVQPDRDVQTERCGI
;
A
#
# COMPACT_ATOMS: atom_id res chain seq x y z
N MET A 1 0.37 -0.66 -12.33
CA MET A 1 1.43 -0.18 -11.41
C MET A 1 2.65 -1.04 -11.69
N ARG A 2 3.83 -0.46 -11.96
CA ARG A 2 5.04 -1.17 -12.42
C ARG A 2 6.17 -1.17 -11.39
N ASN A 3 5.87 -0.91 -10.12
CA ASN A 3 6.89 -0.75 -9.09
C ASN A 3 7.05 -2.06 -8.32
N GLY A 4 8.27 -2.62 -8.33
CA GLY A 4 8.70 -3.66 -7.39
C GLY A 4 9.12 -3.03 -6.05
N PHE A 5 9.85 -3.78 -5.23
CA PHE A 5 10.30 -3.38 -3.88
C PHE A 5 10.79 -1.92 -3.81
N ASN A 6 11.83 -1.58 -4.56
CA ASN A 6 12.45 -0.24 -4.49
C ASN A 6 11.47 0.87 -4.87
N GLY A 7 10.70 0.69 -5.94
CA GLY A 7 9.77 1.71 -6.39
C GLY A 7 8.58 1.91 -5.44
N LEU A 8 8.23 0.91 -4.63
CA LEU A 8 7.22 1.05 -3.58
C LEU A 8 7.82 1.62 -2.30
N ALA A 9 9.02 1.17 -1.90
CA ALA A 9 9.75 1.73 -0.76
C ALA A 9 10.04 3.23 -0.96
N THR A 10 10.46 3.64 -2.16
CA THR A 10 10.60 5.06 -2.49
C THR A 10 9.28 5.81 -2.32
N LYS A 11 8.13 5.25 -2.74
CA LYS A 11 6.84 5.91 -2.52
C LYS A 11 6.51 6.08 -1.03
N VAL A 12 6.79 5.07 -0.21
CA VAL A 12 6.63 5.18 1.25
C VAL A 12 7.46 6.36 1.78
N GLN A 13 8.73 6.43 1.40
CA GLN A 13 9.64 7.49 1.84
C GLN A 13 9.26 8.88 1.30
N THR A 14 8.94 8.98 0.01
CA THR A 14 8.77 10.29 -0.65
C THR A 14 7.38 10.85 -0.50
N THR A 15 6.36 9.98 -0.55
CA THR A 15 4.95 10.37 -0.56
C THR A 15 4.36 10.33 0.84
N LEU A 16 4.53 9.21 1.54
CA LEU A 16 4.01 9.06 2.91
C LEU A 16 4.92 9.70 3.97
N LYS A 17 6.17 10.02 3.61
CA LYS A 17 7.19 10.49 4.55
C LYS A 17 7.41 9.53 5.72
N ASP A 18 7.28 8.23 5.45
CA ASP A 18 7.39 7.15 6.43
C ASP A 18 8.57 6.22 6.10
N ASP A 19 8.96 5.39 7.05
CA ASP A 19 10.00 4.38 6.87
C ASP A 19 9.41 3.07 6.33
N PRO A 20 9.84 2.58 5.15
CA PRO A 20 9.42 1.27 4.64
C PRO A 20 9.81 0.10 5.55
N MET A 21 10.72 0.30 6.51
CA MET A 21 11.15 -0.70 7.49
C MET A 21 10.41 -0.62 8.84
N SER A 22 9.47 0.32 9.01
CA SER A 22 8.75 0.62 10.27
C SER A 22 7.91 -0.52 10.88
N GLY A 23 7.79 -1.68 10.21
CA GLY A 23 6.87 -2.75 10.60
C GLY A 23 5.42 -2.46 10.23
N HIS A 24 5.16 -1.39 9.47
CA HIS A 24 3.88 -1.16 8.84
C HIS A 24 3.70 -2.01 7.57
N VAL A 25 2.45 -2.36 7.29
CA VAL A 25 2.03 -2.92 6.02
C VAL A 25 1.44 -1.79 5.18
N PHE A 26 2.12 -1.47 4.08
CA PHE A 26 1.69 -0.49 3.10
C PHE A 26 0.96 -1.21 1.96
N ILE A 27 -0.28 -0.83 1.71
CA ILE A 27 -1.14 -1.43 0.69
C ILE A 27 -1.35 -0.41 -0.43
N PHE A 28 -1.13 -0.81 -1.68
CA PHE A 28 -1.28 0.03 -2.86
C PHE A 28 -2.35 -0.56 -3.80
N PRO A 29 -3.39 0.20 -4.20
CA PRO A 29 -4.40 -0.29 -5.12
C PRO A 29 -3.89 -0.20 -6.57
N GLY A 30 -4.11 -1.25 -7.34
CA GLY A 30 -3.91 -1.22 -8.78
C GLY A 30 -4.91 -0.27 -9.44
N ARG A 31 -4.54 0.31 -10.59
CA ARG A 31 -5.36 1.28 -11.34
C ARG A 31 -6.80 0.80 -11.64
N SER A 32 -6.99 -0.50 -11.85
CA SER A 32 -8.30 -1.10 -12.13
C SER A 32 -9.14 -1.37 -10.87
N GLY A 33 -8.55 -1.23 -9.68
CA GLY A 33 -9.11 -1.69 -8.41
C GLY A 33 -9.17 -3.22 -8.25
N SER A 34 -8.83 -4.01 -9.27
CA SER A 34 -8.87 -5.49 -9.21
C SER A 34 -7.60 -6.11 -8.66
N GLN A 35 -6.58 -5.30 -8.36
CA GLN A 35 -5.31 -5.75 -7.82
C GLN A 35 -4.93 -4.86 -6.63
N ILE A 36 -4.26 -5.44 -5.65
CA ILE A 36 -3.52 -4.71 -4.61
C ILE A 36 -2.09 -5.23 -4.54
N ILE A 37 -1.17 -4.38 -4.11
CA ILE A 37 0.20 -4.75 -3.75
C ILE A 37 0.42 -4.37 -2.30
N ARG A 38 0.95 -5.29 -1.49
CA ARG A 38 1.36 -5.05 -0.11
C ARG A 38 2.88 -5.03 -0.02
N LEU A 39 3.43 -4.07 0.72
CA LEU A 39 4.85 -3.97 1.08
C LEU A 39 4.96 -3.90 2.60
N TRP A 40 5.82 -4.71 3.20
CA TRP A 40 6.11 -4.64 4.63
C TRP A 40 7.53 -5.16 4.89
N SER A 41 8.14 -4.76 6.01
CA SER A 41 9.38 -5.36 6.48
C SER A 41 9.11 -6.60 7.33
N ALA A 42 9.92 -7.62 7.11
CA ALA A 42 10.11 -8.77 7.98
C ALA A 42 11.51 -8.71 8.60
N SER A 43 11.88 -9.72 9.40
CA SER A 43 13.16 -9.75 10.12
C SER A 43 14.40 -9.66 9.23
N ASP A 44 14.32 -10.10 7.98
CA ASP A 44 15.45 -10.23 7.06
C ASP A 44 15.35 -9.33 5.81
N GLY A 45 14.30 -8.52 5.70
CA GLY A 45 14.16 -7.60 4.56
C GLY A 45 12.72 -7.21 4.27
N LEU A 46 12.51 -6.73 3.03
CA LEU A 46 11.18 -6.35 2.56
C LEU A 46 10.47 -7.55 1.92
N CYS A 47 9.18 -7.67 2.24
CA CYS A 47 8.26 -8.60 1.64
C CYS A 47 7.25 -7.87 0.76
N LEU A 48 6.90 -8.48 -0.37
CA LEU A 48 5.94 -7.95 -1.32
C LEU A 48 4.92 -9.03 -1.69
N LEU A 49 3.64 -8.69 -1.59
CA LEU A 49 2.56 -9.55 -2.06
C LEU A 49 1.68 -8.80 -3.06
N ALA A 50 1.56 -9.35 -4.27
CA ALA A 50 0.57 -8.92 -5.23
C ALA A 50 -0.63 -9.86 -5.20
N LYS A 51 -1.84 -9.33 -4.96
CA LYS A 51 -3.09 -10.08 -5.06
C LYS A 51 -3.95 -9.49 -6.16
N ARG A 52 -4.35 -10.32 -7.12
CA ARG A 52 -5.27 -9.96 -8.21
C ARG A 52 -6.56 -10.77 -8.06
N LEU A 53 -7.69 -10.12 -8.29
CA LEU A 53 -9.00 -10.76 -8.38
C LEU A 53 -9.28 -11.13 -9.84
N GLU A 54 -9.83 -12.32 -10.07
CA GLU A 54 -10.28 -12.73 -11.40
C GLU A 54 -11.54 -11.96 -11.85
N ARG A 55 -12.38 -11.54 -10.89
CA ARG A 55 -13.55 -10.67 -11.13
C ARG A 55 -13.76 -9.70 -9.97
N GLY A 56 -14.28 -8.52 -10.27
CA GLY A 56 -14.59 -7.48 -9.27
C GLY A 56 -13.44 -6.53 -8.96
N ARG A 57 -13.60 -5.74 -7.90
CA ARG A 57 -12.62 -4.78 -7.37
C ARG A 57 -12.53 -4.91 -5.86
N PHE A 58 -11.36 -4.63 -5.30
CA PHE A 58 -11.20 -4.42 -3.87
C PHE A 58 -11.97 -3.17 -3.45
N ALA A 59 -12.60 -3.24 -2.27
CA ALA A 59 -13.11 -2.05 -1.61
C ALA A 59 -11.91 -1.22 -1.15
N TRP A 60 -11.80 -0.02 -1.70
CA TRP A 60 -10.79 0.96 -1.31
C TRP A 60 -11.51 2.14 -0.68
N PRO A 61 -11.02 2.71 0.44
CA PRO A 61 -11.62 3.92 1.00
C PRO A 61 -11.55 5.04 -0.04
N SER A 62 -12.68 5.39 -0.63
CA SER A 62 -12.82 6.57 -1.48
C SER A 62 -13.20 7.75 -0.60
N VAL A 63 -12.57 8.91 -0.81
CA VAL A 63 -13.03 10.18 -0.23
C VAL A 63 -14.50 10.37 -0.62
N ARG A 64 -15.41 10.23 0.36
CA ARG A 64 -16.74 10.84 0.27
C ARG A 64 -16.56 12.27 0.73
N ASP A 65 -17.13 13.21 -0.02
CA ASP A 65 -17.03 14.65 0.24
C ASP A 65 -17.20 14.98 1.73
N GLY A 66 -16.20 15.68 2.28
CA GLY A 66 -16.27 16.28 3.61
C GLY A 66 -15.39 15.61 4.67
N ALA A 67 -14.16 16.12 4.78
CA ALA A 67 -13.30 16.07 5.97
C ALA A 67 -12.84 14.68 6.46
N ASP A 68 -11.73 14.20 5.90
CA ASP A 68 -10.68 13.53 6.66
C ASP A 68 -9.34 13.70 5.92
N VAL A 69 -8.28 14.08 6.63
CA VAL A 69 -6.92 14.18 6.10
C VAL A 69 -6.40 12.75 5.97
N GLN A 70 -6.75 12.09 4.87
CA GLN A 70 -6.29 10.73 4.60
C GLN A 70 -4.80 10.70 4.23
N PRO A 71 -4.08 9.64 4.62
CA PRO A 71 -2.81 9.30 3.97
C PRO A 71 -3.05 9.21 2.45
N ASP A 72 -2.00 9.50 1.67
CA ASP A 72 -2.02 9.53 0.21
C ASP A 72 -3.05 8.55 -0.40
N ARG A 73 -3.92 9.04 -1.30
CA ARG A 73 -5.13 8.32 -1.79
C ARG A 73 -4.84 6.93 -2.35
N ASP A 74 -3.58 6.65 -2.68
CA ASP A 74 -3.08 5.40 -3.22
C ASP A 74 -2.45 4.47 -2.17
N VAL A 75 -2.43 4.79 -0.88
CA VAL A 75 -1.81 3.93 0.14
C VAL A 75 -2.62 3.83 1.44
N GLN A 76 -2.95 2.60 1.84
CA GLN A 76 -3.48 2.29 3.17
C GLN A 76 -2.35 1.67 4.01
N THR A 77 -2.21 2.13 5.26
CA THR A 77 -1.17 1.67 6.18
C THR A 77 -1.80 1.01 7.40
N GLU A 78 -1.36 -0.20 7.74
CA GLU A 78 -1.80 -0.95 8.93
C GLU A 78 -0.56 -1.46 9.71
N ARG A 79 -0.67 -1.72 11.02
CA ARG A 79 0.45 -2.37 11.75
C ARG A 79 0.54 -3.84 11.35
N CYS A 80 1.74 -4.32 11.06
CA CYS A 80 1.99 -5.75 10.91
C CYS A 80 1.87 -6.41 12.30
N GLY A 81 0.73 -7.06 12.56
CA GLY A 81 0.60 -7.97 13.69
C GLY A 81 1.21 -9.31 13.30
N ILE A 82 2.43 -9.57 13.76
CA ILE A 82 3.10 -10.89 13.71
C ILE A 82 2.90 -11.56 15.07
#